data_AF-A0A7S4I6J6-F1
#
_entry.id   AF-A0A7S4I6J6-F1
#
_cell.length_a   1.000
_cell.length_b   1.000
_cell.length_c   1.000
_cell.angle_alpha   90.00
_cell.angle_beta   90.00
_cell.angle_gamma   90.00
#
_symmetry.space_group_name_H-M   'P 1'
#
loop_
_entity.id
_entity.type
_entity.pdbx_description
1 polymer ?
#
loop_
_entity_poly.entity_id
_entity_poly.type
_entity_poly.pdbx_seq_one_letter_code
_entity_poly.pdbx_strand_id
1 'polypeptide(L)'
;TCRCFSFHVGFSFRLLLRRSPVSYLSHEFAASATTIMRFTRPVLISALFASSLNASSSAAASAAARRYSPLGLTSASAAFAVVRGVGGRPSSSFSSSSCSSSTSRKMTSAAAAAPEKASASVASVEEDAQKSFEETSESYSELVAKLRAVTHLRHAAAVLNYDQMVFMPQADRAASARGSQMSALAGVVHEKATDPYVLDLISRAEVDLEGYDGDDAGDATRILELERRSYEKNARVPAELEARKASLSSSAYGAWVKARTNNDFDSFEPVLRDCFDTADKVAEAQRGDDSSVPLYTQMLDEFEMGMKAERIDDVFEEIRKALVPLIAKVLASDDQPSTDALNGHFPLPSQEKLNRDIVTSLGFDDSHGRIDVSVHPFTTSFSPADVRITSRFSEDEWYQGLAGTVHEGGHAMYEQSLGDSDLEIDGYLSMGAHESQSLFWERHVGLSRPFWRWAAPKLREAFGNG
;
A
#
# COMPACT_ATOMS: atom_id res chain seq x y z
N THR A 1 54.83 12.43 14.77
CA THR A 1 54.97 12.12 16.21
C THR A 1 53.59 12.23 16.83
N CYS A 2 52.81 11.22 17.23
CA CYS A 2 52.88 9.76 17.38
C CYS A 2 51.48 9.21 17.02
N ARG A 3 51.33 8.32 16.04
CA ARG A 3 51.09 6.86 16.18
C ARG A 3 49.98 6.46 17.18
N CYS A 4 48.77 6.18 16.67
CA CYS A 4 47.79 5.31 17.31
C CYS A 4 47.87 3.91 16.69
N PHE A 5 47.94 2.91 17.56
CA PHE A 5 48.11 1.49 17.28
C PHE A 5 46.75 0.81 17.02
N SER A 6 46.77 -0.15 16.11
CA SER A 6 45.72 -1.13 15.85
C SER A 6 45.39 -1.99 17.08
N PHE A 7 44.13 -2.38 17.22
CA PHE A 7 43.77 -3.70 17.77
C PHE A 7 42.64 -4.32 16.93
N HIS A 8 42.99 -5.40 16.24
CA HIS A 8 42.06 -6.42 15.76
C HIS A 8 41.58 -7.24 16.97
N VAL A 9 40.27 -7.42 17.11
CA VAL A 9 39.72 -8.61 17.76
C VAL A 9 38.46 -9.00 17.00
N GLY A 10 38.52 -10.12 16.29
CA GLY A 10 37.35 -10.83 15.83
C GLY A 10 36.74 -11.62 16.98
N PHE A 11 35.41 -11.65 17.06
CA PHE A 11 34.70 -12.60 17.89
C PHE A 11 33.48 -13.11 17.13
N SER A 12 33.54 -14.38 16.74
CA SER A 12 32.39 -15.21 16.41
C SER A 12 31.62 -15.48 17.70
N PHE A 13 30.29 -15.40 17.68
CA PHE A 13 29.45 -15.97 18.73
C PHE A 13 28.32 -16.79 18.13
N ARG A 14 28.53 -18.11 18.15
CA ARG A 14 27.50 -19.15 18.16
C ARG A 14 27.46 -19.66 19.60
N LEU A 15 26.26 -19.80 20.17
CA LEU A 15 25.82 -20.70 21.24
C LEU A 15 25.11 -20.06 22.46
N LEU A 16 23.92 -20.66 22.70
CA LEU A 16 23.29 -21.00 23.98
C LEU A 16 22.47 -19.92 24.72
N LEU A 17 21.17 -19.91 24.43
CA LEU A 17 20.15 -19.50 25.40
C LEU A 17 19.54 -20.75 26.08
N ARG A 18 20.02 -21.03 27.29
CA ARG A 18 19.28 -21.76 28.33
C ARG A 18 19.21 -20.84 29.56
N ARG A 19 17.98 -20.47 29.93
CA ARG A 19 17.47 -20.02 31.25
C ARG A 19 18.23 -18.89 31.99
N SER A 20 17.59 -17.70 32.02
CA SER A 20 17.42 -16.62 33.04
C SER A 20 18.40 -16.44 34.24
N PRO A 21 18.41 -15.28 34.97
CA PRO A 21 17.76 -13.97 34.75
C PRO A 21 18.69 -12.73 34.87
N VAL A 22 18.21 -11.61 34.30
CA VAL A 22 18.28 -10.19 34.74
C VAL A 22 19.63 -9.59 35.19
N SER A 23 19.87 -8.37 34.69
CA SER A 23 20.90 -7.37 35.04
C SER A 23 22.26 -7.54 34.36
N TYR A 24 22.40 -6.99 33.14
CA TYR A 24 23.62 -6.34 32.60
C TYR A 24 23.39 -5.95 31.12
N LEU A 25 22.44 -5.04 30.82
CA LEU A 25 22.23 -4.51 29.46
C LEU A 25 21.71 -3.06 29.50
N SER A 26 22.48 -2.12 30.05
CA SER A 26 22.08 -0.69 30.09
C SER A 26 22.98 0.27 29.30
N HIS A 27 24.16 -0.14 28.84
CA HIS A 27 25.08 0.79 28.16
C HIS A 27 25.32 0.53 26.66
N GLU A 28 25.21 -0.70 26.17
CA GLU A 28 25.42 -0.99 24.74
C GLU A 28 24.15 -0.81 23.88
N PHE A 29 22.95 -0.84 24.48
CA PHE A 29 21.70 -0.59 23.76
C PHE A 29 21.47 0.91 23.44
N ALA A 30 21.97 1.82 24.28
CA ALA A 30 21.74 3.26 24.12
C ALA A 30 22.41 3.84 22.85
N ALA A 31 23.58 3.32 22.46
CA ALA A 31 24.30 3.76 21.27
C ALA A 31 23.64 3.27 19.96
N SER A 32 23.10 2.04 19.96
CA SER A 32 22.34 1.50 18.82
C SER A 32 20.95 2.14 18.70
N ALA A 33 20.25 2.40 19.82
CA ALA A 33 18.92 3.02 19.81
C ALA A 33 18.92 4.46 19.26
N THR A 34 19.95 5.24 19.57
CA THR A 34 20.12 6.62 19.05
C THR A 34 20.38 6.63 17.52
N THR A 35 20.99 5.57 17.00
CA THR A 35 21.24 5.40 15.55
C THR A 35 19.99 4.91 14.82
N ILE A 36 19.21 4.01 15.45
CA ILE A 36 17.91 3.54 14.94
C ILE A 36 16.95 4.72 14.77
N MET A 37 16.79 5.60 15.76
CA MET A 37 15.90 6.78 15.63
C MET A 37 16.30 7.79 14.55
N ARG A 38 17.60 7.90 14.23
CA ARG A 38 18.11 8.88 13.25
C ARG A 38 18.13 8.35 11.81
N PHE A 39 18.20 7.04 11.60
CA PHE A 39 18.45 6.45 10.28
C PHE A 39 17.47 5.34 9.86
N THR A 40 16.49 4.93 10.68
CA THR A 40 15.41 4.08 10.16
C THR A 40 14.52 4.87 9.21
N ARG A 41 14.57 4.53 7.93
CA ARG A 41 13.44 4.74 7.02
C ARG A 41 12.18 4.11 7.65
N PRO A 42 10.98 4.67 7.43
CA PRO A 42 9.74 4.22 8.07
C PRO A 42 9.36 2.74 7.82
N VAL A 43 10.03 2.04 6.90
CA VAL A 43 9.76 0.66 6.49
C VAL A 43 9.64 -0.33 7.65
N LEU A 44 10.46 -0.23 8.71
CA LEU A 44 10.40 -1.17 9.85
C LEU A 44 9.15 -0.98 10.72
N ILE A 45 8.62 0.24 10.78
CA ILE A 45 7.43 0.59 11.55
C ILE A 45 6.18 0.42 10.67
N SER A 46 6.29 0.71 9.37
CA SER A 46 5.27 0.38 8.37
C SER A 46 5.02 -1.13 8.29
N ALA A 47 6.02 -2.00 8.50
CA ALA A 47 5.80 -3.44 8.57
C ALA A 47 4.92 -3.85 9.77
N LEU A 48 5.18 -3.28 10.97
CA LEU A 48 4.30 -3.47 12.14
C LEU A 48 2.86 -2.95 11.91
N PHE A 49 2.68 -1.97 11.02
CA PHE A 49 1.38 -1.39 10.69
C PHE A 49 0.73 -1.99 9.42
N ALA A 50 1.48 -2.60 8.51
CA ALA A 50 0.99 -3.21 7.28
C ALA A 50 0.37 -4.61 7.52
N SER A 51 0.87 -5.37 8.51
CA SER A 51 0.19 -6.58 9.00
C SER A 51 -1.24 -6.31 9.48
N SER A 52 -1.58 -5.03 9.74
CA SER A 52 -2.91 -4.64 10.18
C SER A 52 -3.89 -4.32 9.04
N LEU A 53 -3.49 -4.39 7.78
CA LEU A 53 -4.43 -4.22 6.65
C LEU A 53 -4.89 -5.57 6.08
N ASN A 54 -4.10 -6.64 6.27
CA ASN A 54 -4.63 -8.02 6.22
C ASN A 54 -5.34 -8.43 7.53
N ALA A 55 -5.07 -7.73 8.64
CA ALA A 55 -5.79 -7.89 9.91
C ALA A 55 -5.92 -6.56 10.70
N SER A 56 -6.97 -5.76 10.41
CA SER A 56 -7.52 -4.72 11.30
C SER A 56 -6.66 -3.50 11.80
N SER A 57 -6.59 -2.45 10.98
CA SER A 57 -6.96 -1.02 11.15
C SER A 57 -6.46 -0.06 12.28
N SER A 58 -6.10 1.18 11.83
CA SER A 58 -6.15 2.55 12.45
C SER A 58 -5.05 2.91 13.47
N ALA A 59 -4.61 4.15 13.77
CA ALA A 59 -4.87 5.57 13.44
C ALA A 59 -3.85 6.44 14.23
N ALA A 60 -3.34 7.58 13.69
CA ALA A 60 -2.89 8.82 14.41
C ALA A 60 -1.80 9.66 13.69
N ALA A 61 -2.09 10.37 12.60
CA ALA A 61 -1.22 11.47 12.14
C ALA A 61 -2.02 12.77 12.02
N SER A 62 -1.78 13.68 12.97
CA SER A 62 -2.03 15.10 12.80
C SER A 62 -1.06 15.89 13.68
N ALA A 63 -0.60 17.01 13.13
CA ALA A 63 0.37 17.98 13.66
C ALA A 63 1.86 17.70 13.39
N ALA A 64 2.35 18.18 12.24
CA ALA A 64 3.48 19.12 12.18
C ALA A 64 3.75 19.60 10.74
N ALA A 65 2.97 20.56 10.23
CA ALA A 65 3.42 21.47 9.17
C ALA A 65 2.44 22.64 9.01
N ARG A 66 2.72 23.78 9.64
CA ARG A 66 2.39 25.09 9.05
C ARG A 66 3.43 26.13 9.43
N ARG A 67 4.01 26.74 8.40
CA ARG A 67 4.08 28.19 8.26
C ARG A 67 3.43 28.56 6.94
N TYR A 68 2.18 29.00 6.99
CA TYR A 68 1.54 29.75 5.91
C TYR A 68 0.77 30.90 6.56
N SER A 69 1.19 32.12 6.25
CA SER A 69 0.47 33.36 6.58
C SER A 69 -0.51 33.69 5.46
N PRO A 70 -1.75 34.10 5.74
CA PRO A 70 -2.59 34.77 4.76
C PRO A 70 -2.60 36.29 5.03
N LEU A 71 -2.02 37.07 4.11
CA LEU A 71 -2.51 38.40 3.75
C LEU A 71 -3.60 38.14 2.70
N GLY A 72 -4.79 38.74 2.66
CA GLY A 72 -5.38 39.88 3.33
C GLY A 72 -6.79 40.00 2.75
N LEU A 73 -7.83 40.12 3.58
CA LEU A 73 -9.19 40.38 3.16
C LEU A 73 -9.66 41.67 3.82
N THR A 74 -9.90 42.68 2.99
CA THR A 74 -10.58 43.91 3.37
C THR A 74 -12.06 43.64 3.59
N SER A 75 -12.55 44.18 4.71
CA SER A 75 -13.90 44.12 5.24
C SER A 75 -14.97 44.79 4.35
N ALA A 76 -16.17 44.21 4.31
CA ALA A 76 -17.41 44.97 4.26
C ALA A 76 -18.55 44.18 4.93
N SER A 77 -19.11 44.77 5.99
CA SER A 77 -20.24 44.28 6.78
C SER A 77 -21.60 44.61 6.14
N ALA A 78 -22.58 43.71 6.30
CA ALA A 78 -24.02 43.99 6.50
C ALA A 78 -24.74 42.62 6.62
N ALA A 79 -25.29 42.22 7.77
CA ALA A 79 -26.51 42.64 8.46
C ALA A 79 -27.60 41.56 8.35
N PHE A 80 -28.08 41.15 9.53
CA PHE A 80 -29.13 40.17 9.82
C PHE A 80 -30.49 40.52 9.20
N ALA A 81 -31.25 39.50 8.77
CA ALA A 81 -32.72 39.47 8.94
C ALA A 81 -33.25 38.02 8.86
N VAL A 82 -33.88 37.59 9.95
CA VAL A 82 -34.66 36.35 10.10
C VAL A 82 -36.13 36.69 9.84
N VAL A 83 -36.83 35.96 8.95
CA VAL A 83 -38.30 35.83 8.98
C VAL A 83 -38.72 34.43 8.54
N ARG A 84 -39.51 33.75 9.39
CA ARG A 84 -40.27 32.52 9.14
C ARG A 84 -41.54 32.81 8.32
N GLY A 85 -41.99 31.87 7.48
CA GLY A 85 -43.39 31.89 7.02
C GLY A 85 -43.76 30.97 5.83
N VAL A 86 -44.15 29.74 6.14
CA VAL A 86 -45.32 28.97 5.65
C VAL A 86 -45.84 29.16 4.20
N GLY A 87 -45.85 28.05 3.44
CA GLY A 87 -47.07 27.51 2.81
C GLY A 87 -47.37 27.83 1.33
N GLY A 88 -47.66 26.77 0.57
CA GLY A 88 -48.56 26.84 -0.59
C GLY A 88 -48.00 26.37 -1.94
N ARG A 89 -48.30 25.12 -2.33
CA ARG A 89 -48.42 24.71 -3.74
C ARG A 89 -49.69 25.36 -4.35
N PRO A 90 -49.74 25.56 -5.67
CA PRO A 90 -50.42 24.56 -6.50
C PRO A 90 -49.78 24.31 -7.88
N SER A 91 -50.20 23.18 -8.44
CA SER A 91 -50.00 22.63 -9.78
C SER A 91 -50.74 23.39 -10.88
N SER A 92 -50.19 23.43 -12.10
CA SER A 92 -50.96 23.22 -13.34
C SER A 92 -50.04 22.98 -14.56
N SER A 93 -50.55 22.14 -15.45
CA SER A 93 -50.01 21.51 -16.65
C SER A 93 -50.17 22.32 -17.96
N PHE A 94 -49.70 21.74 -19.08
CA PHE A 94 -49.83 22.08 -20.52
C PHE A 94 -48.80 23.07 -21.09
N SER A 95 -48.26 22.95 -22.31
CA SER A 95 -48.32 21.94 -23.38
C SER A 95 -47.18 22.22 -24.38
N SER A 96 -46.82 21.19 -25.13
CA SER A 96 -45.96 21.16 -26.33
C SER A 96 -46.25 22.22 -27.40
N SER A 97 -45.22 22.62 -28.16
CA SER A 97 -45.33 22.94 -29.59
C SER A 97 -43.94 22.89 -30.27
N SER A 98 -43.80 21.98 -31.22
CA SER A 98 -42.75 21.89 -32.24
C SER A 98 -42.96 22.94 -33.34
N CYS A 99 -41.88 23.45 -33.94
CA CYS A 99 -41.92 23.88 -35.34
C CYS A 99 -40.54 23.79 -36.00
N SER A 100 -40.54 23.31 -37.24
CA SER A 100 -39.42 22.91 -38.07
C SER A 100 -39.45 23.64 -39.42
N SER A 101 -38.28 24.02 -39.97
CA SER A 101 -37.93 24.09 -41.41
C SER A 101 -36.48 24.62 -41.51
N SER A 102 -35.48 23.90 -42.02
CA SER A 102 -35.21 23.32 -43.34
C SER A 102 -34.89 24.34 -44.45
N THR A 103 -33.64 24.32 -44.95
CA THR A 103 -33.37 24.27 -46.40
C THR A 103 -31.97 23.74 -46.70
N SER A 104 -31.92 22.97 -47.79
CA SER A 104 -30.87 22.06 -48.26
C SER A 104 -29.95 22.71 -49.30
N ARG A 105 -28.75 22.16 -49.50
CA ARG A 105 -28.17 22.05 -50.85
C ARG A 105 -27.26 20.80 -50.99
N LYS A 106 -27.61 19.97 -51.97
CA LYS A 106 -26.97 18.72 -52.42
C LYS A 106 -25.69 18.98 -53.23
N MET A 107 -24.78 18.00 -53.27
CA MET A 107 -24.15 17.51 -54.52
C MET A 107 -23.81 16.00 -54.42
N THR A 108 -24.05 15.34 -55.55
CA THR A 108 -23.92 13.93 -55.98
C THR A 108 -22.43 13.56 -56.23
N SER A 109 -21.92 12.34 -56.50
CA SER A 109 -22.38 10.99 -56.87
C SER A 109 -21.12 10.10 -56.94
N ALA A 110 -21.17 8.80 -56.64
CA ALA A 110 -20.69 7.71 -57.54
C ALA A 110 -20.80 6.34 -56.84
N ALA A 111 -21.39 5.39 -57.57
CA ALA A 111 -21.67 4.02 -57.17
C ALA A 111 -20.48 3.07 -57.43
N ALA A 112 -20.33 2.04 -56.60
CA ALA A 112 -19.59 0.83 -56.94
C ALA A 112 -20.29 -0.40 -56.34
N ALA A 113 -20.28 -1.47 -57.13
CA ALA A 113 -21.08 -2.69 -57.09
C ALA A 113 -21.13 -3.47 -55.76
N ALA A 114 -22.29 -4.09 -55.51
CA ALA A 114 -22.51 -5.14 -54.52
C ALA A 114 -22.05 -6.50 -55.06
N PRO A 115 -21.44 -7.38 -54.24
CA PRO A 115 -21.32 -8.79 -54.57
C PRO A 115 -22.46 -9.61 -53.93
N GLU A 116 -22.88 -10.62 -54.68
CA GLU A 116 -23.97 -11.55 -54.39
C GLU A 116 -23.75 -12.39 -53.13
N LYS A 117 -24.87 -12.74 -52.50
CA LYS A 117 -24.98 -13.65 -51.37
C LYS A 117 -24.51 -15.06 -51.75
N ALA A 118 -23.36 -15.48 -51.23
CA ALA A 118 -23.04 -16.89 -51.07
C ALA A 118 -23.50 -17.34 -49.67
N SER A 119 -24.54 -18.19 -49.63
CA SER A 119 -24.99 -18.86 -48.41
C SER A 119 -23.97 -19.94 -48.04
N ALA A 120 -22.99 -19.60 -47.22
CA ALA A 120 -22.24 -20.58 -46.45
C ALA A 120 -23.04 -20.85 -45.17
N SER A 121 -23.55 -22.07 -45.02
CA SER A 121 -24.02 -22.57 -43.73
C SER A 121 -22.82 -22.57 -42.78
N VAL A 122 -22.73 -21.56 -41.92
CA VAL A 122 -21.88 -21.64 -40.74
C VAL A 122 -22.54 -22.68 -39.85
N ALA A 123 -22.03 -23.91 -39.92
CA ALA A 123 -22.23 -24.85 -38.83
C ALA A 123 -21.65 -24.16 -37.61
N SER A 124 -22.52 -23.76 -36.68
CA SER A 124 -22.11 -23.39 -35.33
C SER A 124 -21.44 -24.62 -34.75
N VAL A 125 -20.11 -24.62 -34.76
CA VAL A 125 -19.36 -25.37 -33.77
C VAL A 125 -19.70 -24.67 -32.47
N GLU A 126 -20.72 -25.15 -31.76
CA GLU A 126 -20.78 -24.98 -30.32
C GLU A 126 -19.50 -25.69 -29.84
N GLU A 127 -18.41 -24.93 -29.69
CA GLU A 127 -17.39 -25.32 -28.72
C GLU A 127 -18.18 -25.47 -27.41
N ASP A 128 -18.29 -26.70 -26.92
CA ASP A 128 -18.72 -26.97 -25.55
C ASP A 128 -17.73 -26.23 -24.65
N ALA A 129 -18.02 -24.96 -24.37
CA ALA A 129 -17.26 -24.17 -23.42
C ALA A 129 -17.36 -24.91 -22.09
N GLN A 130 -16.25 -25.49 -21.66
CA GLN A 130 -16.18 -26.20 -20.39
C GLN A 130 -16.59 -25.21 -19.30
N LYS A 131 -17.61 -25.58 -18.52
CA LYS A 131 -18.09 -24.75 -17.43
C LYS A 131 -16.99 -24.54 -16.40
N SER A 132 -16.90 -23.33 -15.86
CA SER A 132 -15.91 -23.02 -14.82
C SER A 132 -16.19 -23.81 -13.54
N PHE A 133 -15.20 -23.88 -12.67
CA PHE A 133 -15.37 -24.52 -11.37
C PHE A 133 -16.45 -23.81 -10.53
N GLU A 134 -16.51 -22.47 -10.60
CA GLU A 134 -17.55 -21.66 -9.94
C GLU A 134 -18.97 -21.97 -10.44
N GLU A 135 -19.14 -22.41 -11.69
CA GLU A 135 -20.45 -22.79 -12.23
C GLU A 135 -20.84 -24.24 -11.90
N THR A 136 -19.88 -25.08 -11.55
CA THR A 136 -20.08 -26.53 -11.36
C THR A 136 -20.07 -26.96 -9.89
N SER A 137 -19.45 -26.17 -9.00
CA SER A 137 -19.46 -26.37 -7.55
C SER A 137 -20.25 -25.28 -6.84
N GLU A 138 -21.38 -25.66 -6.23
CA GLU A 138 -22.19 -24.75 -5.39
C GLU A 138 -21.39 -24.27 -4.17
N SER A 139 -20.57 -25.14 -3.58
CA SER A 139 -19.77 -24.81 -2.40
C SER A 139 -18.67 -23.80 -2.73
N TYR A 140 -17.98 -23.96 -3.86
CA TYR A 140 -16.98 -23.01 -4.32
C TYR A 140 -17.62 -21.68 -4.73
N SER A 141 -18.76 -21.70 -5.42
CA SER A 141 -19.50 -20.47 -5.77
C SER A 141 -19.90 -19.66 -4.53
N GLU A 142 -20.45 -20.33 -3.51
CA GLU A 142 -20.80 -19.67 -2.26
C GLU A 142 -19.56 -19.16 -1.50
N LEU A 143 -18.47 -19.92 -1.49
CA LEU A 143 -17.19 -19.50 -0.90
C LEU A 143 -16.69 -18.22 -1.56
N VAL A 144 -16.55 -18.22 -2.88
CA VAL A 144 -16.07 -17.07 -3.67
C VAL A 144 -16.92 -15.83 -3.40
N ALA A 145 -18.25 -15.96 -3.34
CA ALA A 145 -19.12 -14.85 -3.01
C ALA A 145 -18.84 -14.24 -1.62
N LYS A 146 -18.54 -15.08 -0.62
CA LYS A 146 -18.16 -14.62 0.73
C LYS A 146 -16.78 -13.96 0.74
N LEU A 147 -15.81 -14.52 0.03
CA LEU A 147 -14.45 -13.99 -0.07
C LEU A 147 -14.45 -12.61 -0.72
N ARG A 148 -15.12 -12.45 -1.87
CA ARG A 148 -15.29 -11.15 -2.54
C ARG A 148 -15.91 -10.10 -1.62
N ALA A 149 -16.92 -10.48 -0.83
CA ALA A 149 -17.53 -9.58 0.14
C ALA A 149 -16.55 -9.13 1.24
N VAL A 150 -15.66 -10.01 1.70
CA VAL A 150 -14.58 -9.65 2.65
C VAL A 150 -13.56 -8.72 1.98
N THR A 151 -13.14 -9.01 0.76
CA THR A 151 -12.24 -8.17 -0.04
C THR A 151 -12.80 -6.76 -0.22
N HIS A 152 -14.07 -6.60 -0.59
CA HIS A 152 -14.70 -5.28 -0.75
C HIS A 152 -14.76 -4.48 0.56
N LEU A 153 -14.96 -5.15 1.71
CA LEU A 153 -14.89 -4.50 3.01
C LEU A 153 -13.47 -4.04 3.35
N ARG A 154 -12.44 -4.83 2.99
CA ARG A 154 -11.03 -4.43 3.11
C ARG A 154 -10.70 -3.24 2.21
N HIS A 155 -11.20 -3.21 0.97
CA HIS A 155 -11.05 -2.07 0.07
C HIS A 155 -11.71 -0.81 0.63
N ALA A 156 -12.91 -0.92 1.22
CA ALA A 156 -13.54 0.19 1.92
C ALA A 156 -12.70 0.70 3.10
N ALA A 157 -12.06 -0.20 3.86
CA ALA A 157 -11.14 0.16 4.94
C ALA A 157 -9.89 0.88 4.40
N ALA A 158 -9.36 0.42 3.26
CA ALA A 158 -8.24 1.07 2.59
C ALA A 158 -8.60 2.51 2.14
N VAL A 159 -9.81 2.75 1.62
CA VAL A 159 -10.28 4.11 1.28
C VAL A 159 -10.32 5.01 2.51
N LEU A 160 -10.84 4.51 3.64
CA LEU A 160 -10.86 5.26 4.90
C LEU A 160 -9.44 5.55 5.41
N ASN A 161 -8.49 4.63 5.22
CA ASN A 161 -7.09 4.86 5.57
C ASN A 161 -6.45 5.91 4.64
N TYR A 162 -6.65 5.79 3.34
CA TYR A 162 -6.17 6.76 2.36
C TYR A 162 -6.66 8.18 2.67
N ASP A 163 -7.97 8.35 2.92
CA ASP A 163 -8.53 9.65 3.31
C ASP A 163 -7.89 10.17 4.61
N GLN A 164 -7.63 9.29 5.59
CA GLN A 164 -6.98 9.65 6.86
C GLN A 164 -5.61 10.31 6.64
N MET A 165 -4.88 9.83 5.64
CA MET A 165 -3.49 10.23 5.37
C MET A 165 -3.38 11.41 4.39
N VAL A 166 -4.46 11.75 3.67
CA VAL A 166 -4.44 12.73 2.59
C VAL A 166 -5.38 13.91 2.85
N PHE A 167 -6.66 13.66 3.13
CA PHE A 167 -7.71 14.69 3.14
C PHE A 167 -8.36 14.93 4.51
N MET A 168 -8.22 13.99 5.44
CA MET A 168 -8.93 14.03 6.71
C MET A 168 -8.60 15.31 7.51
N PRO A 169 -9.62 16.05 7.97
CA PRO A 169 -9.41 17.23 8.81
C PRO A 169 -8.58 16.92 10.05
N GLN A 170 -7.70 17.85 10.40
CA GLN A 170 -6.77 17.73 11.52
C GLN A 170 -7.41 18.02 12.89
N ALA A 171 -8.74 18.13 12.96
CA ALA A 171 -9.47 18.48 14.18
C ALA A 171 -9.38 17.37 15.24
N ASP A 172 -9.34 17.75 16.52
CA ASP A 172 -9.10 16.85 17.66
C ASP A 172 -10.01 15.60 17.69
N ARG A 173 -11.26 15.72 17.24
CA ARG A 173 -12.23 14.61 17.23
C ARG A 173 -12.20 13.76 15.95
N ALA A 174 -11.59 14.23 14.87
CA ALA A 174 -11.59 13.55 13.58
C ALA A 174 -10.81 12.23 13.65
N ALA A 175 -9.62 12.23 14.27
CA ALA A 175 -8.80 11.03 14.43
C ALA A 175 -9.52 9.95 15.25
N SER A 176 -10.17 10.33 16.36
CA SER A 176 -10.95 9.39 17.17
C SER A 176 -12.16 8.84 16.41
N ALA A 177 -12.89 9.69 15.67
CA ALA A 177 -14.02 9.24 14.86
C ALA A 177 -13.60 8.27 13.75
N ARG A 178 -12.50 8.56 13.04
CA ARG A 178 -11.92 7.66 12.03
C ARG A 178 -11.45 6.35 12.66
N GLY A 179 -10.81 6.39 13.83
CA GLY A 179 -10.43 5.21 14.59
C GLY A 179 -11.63 4.30 14.90
N SER A 180 -12.77 4.87 15.33
CA SER A 180 -13.99 4.11 15.58
C SER A 180 -14.59 3.49 14.31
N GLN A 181 -14.58 4.20 13.19
CA GLN A 181 -15.04 3.67 11.89
C GLN A 181 -14.20 2.47 11.45
N MET A 182 -12.88 2.63 11.50
CA MET A 182 -11.91 1.61 11.15
C MET A 182 -12.04 0.38 12.05
N SER A 183 -12.15 0.57 13.37
CA SER A 183 -12.33 -0.52 14.34
C SER A 183 -13.62 -1.30 14.13
N ALA A 184 -14.73 -0.63 13.83
CA ALA A 184 -16.00 -1.29 13.53
C ALA A 184 -15.89 -2.16 12.26
N LEU A 185 -15.28 -1.62 11.20
CA LEU A 185 -15.10 -2.33 9.94
C LEU A 185 -14.15 -3.52 10.07
N ALA A 186 -13.06 -3.35 10.82
CA ALA A 186 -12.15 -4.42 11.22
C ALA A 186 -12.87 -5.58 11.91
N GLY A 187 -13.75 -5.29 12.87
CA GLY A 187 -14.54 -6.31 13.55
C GLY A 187 -15.41 -7.13 12.60
N VAL A 188 -16.10 -6.45 11.67
CA VAL A 188 -16.94 -7.12 10.65
C VAL A 188 -16.12 -7.97 9.69
N VAL A 189 -14.95 -7.46 9.25
CA VAL A 189 -14.03 -8.22 8.38
C VAL A 189 -13.54 -9.49 9.09
N HIS A 190 -13.11 -9.37 10.35
CA HIS A 190 -12.65 -10.51 11.13
C HIS A 190 -13.76 -11.54 11.31
N GLU A 191 -14.93 -11.13 11.79
CA GLU A 191 -16.10 -12.01 11.99
C GLU A 191 -16.43 -12.81 10.72
N LYS A 192 -16.44 -12.16 9.55
CA LYS A 192 -16.74 -12.81 8.27
C LYS A 192 -15.63 -13.75 7.80
N ALA A 193 -14.37 -13.33 7.95
CA ALA A 193 -13.21 -14.11 7.52
C ALA A 193 -12.98 -15.36 8.38
N THR A 194 -13.42 -15.34 9.64
CA THR A 194 -13.27 -16.47 10.58
C THR A 194 -14.59 -17.19 10.86
N ASP A 195 -15.62 -17.01 10.03
CA ASP A 195 -16.89 -17.74 10.15
C ASP A 195 -16.62 -19.24 9.94
N PRO A 196 -16.95 -20.15 10.89
CA PRO A 196 -16.77 -21.59 10.73
C PRO A 196 -17.37 -22.16 9.45
N TYR A 197 -18.41 -21.52 8.91
CA TYR A 197 -19.01 -21.91 7.65
C TYR A 197 -18.08 -21.69 6.43
N VAL A 198 -17.15 -20.74 6.50
CA VAL A 198 -16.11 -20.56 5.46
C VAL A 198 -15.20 -21.78 5.41
N LEU A 199 -14.74 -22.30 6.56
CA LEU A 199 -13.91 -23.52 6.60
C LEU A 199 -14.65 -24.75 6.06
N ASP A 200 -15.94 -24.85 6.39
CA ASP A 200 -16.80 -25.91 5.87
C ASP A 200 -16.96 -25.82 4.34
N LEU A 201 -17.16 -24.60 3.80
CA LEU A 201 -17.20 -24.37 2.36
C LEU A 201 -15.87 -24.70 1.67
N ILE A 202 -14.73 -24.27 2.23
CA ILE A 202 -13.40 -24.64 1.71
C ILE A 202 -13.26 -26.16 1.64
N SER A 203 -13.62 -26.86 2.72
CA SER A 203 -13.49 -28.32 2.79
C SER A 203 -14.41 -29.05 1.79
N ARG A 204 -15.62 -28.53 1.56
CA ARG A 204 -16.53 -29.07 0.54
C ARG A 204 -16.04 -28.78 -0.87
N ALA A 205 -15.54 -27.57 -1.11
CA ALA A 205 -15.02 -27.17 -2.41
C ALA A 205 -13.75 -27.96 -2.79
N GLU A 206 -12.90 -28.30 -1.83
CA GLU A 206 -11.76 -29.21 -2.08
C GLU A 206 -12.21 -30.60 -2.52
N VAL A 207 -13.30 -31.12 -1.96
CA VAL A 207 -13.89 -32.41 -2.38
C VAL A 207 -14.53 -32.28 -3.77
N ASP A 208 -15.26 -31.20 -4.03
CA ASP A 208 -15.88 -30.95 -5.34
C ASP A 208 -14.83 -30.81 -6.45
N LEU A 209 -13.62 -30.34 -6.11
CA LEU A 209 -12.50 -30.19 -7.03
C LEU A 209 -11.85 -31.54 -7.37
N GLU A 210 -12.05 -32.59 -6.56
CA GLU A 210 -11.53 -33.92 -6.86
C GLU A 210 -12.13 -34.48 -8.16
N GLY A 211 -11.31 -34.53 -9.21
CA GLY A 211 -11.74 -35.01 -10.52
C GLY A 211 -12.33 -33.94 -11.44
N TYR A 212 -12.29 -32.68 -11.03
CA TYR A 212 -12.48 -31.54 -11.94
C TYR A 212 -11.22 -31.34 -12.79
N ASP A 213 -11.38 -31.32 -14.11
CA ASP A 213 -10.27 -31.22 -15.08
C ASP A 213 -10.40 -30.00 -16.02
N GLY A 214 -11.12 -28.96 -15.57
CA GLY A 214 -11.24 -27.69 -16.30
C GLY A 214 -9.98 -26.83 -16.24
N ASP A 215 -9.90 -25.87 -17.16
CA ASP A 215 -8.73 -25.00 -17.33
C ASP A 215 -8.43 -24.15 -16.07
N ASP A 216 -9.45 -23.81 -15.28
CA ASP A 216 -9.36 -23.04 -14.03
C ASP A 216 -9.11 -23.91 -12.78
N ALA A 217 -8.93 -25.23 -12.92
CA ALA A 217 -8.68 -26.13 -11.79
C ALA A 217 -7.43 -25.73 -10.98
N GLY A 218 -6.39 -25.21 -11.66
CA GLY A 218 -5.17 -24.74 -11.02
C GLY A 218 -5.40 -23.52 -10.13
N ASP A 219 -6.18 -22.55 -10.61
CA ASP A 219 -6.52 -21.34 -9.87
C ASP A 219 -7.43 -21.67 -8.69
N ALA A 220 -8.45 -22.52 -8.89
CA ALA A 220 -9.32 -23.00 -7.82
C ALA A 220 -8.53 -23.72 -6.72
N THR A 221 -7.59 -24.59 -7.09
CA THR A 221 -6.68 -25.25 -6.14
C THR A 221 -5.91 -24.21 -5.33
N ARG A 222 -5.32 -23.22 -6.01
CA ARG A 222 -4.49 -22.22 -5.34
C ARG A 222 -5.30 -21.31 -4.41
N ILE A 223 -6.50 -20.93 -4.81
CA ILE A 223 -7.43 -20.15 -3.98
C ILE A 223 -7.75 -20.94 -2.71
N LEU A 224 -8.16 -22.21 -2.83
CA LEU A 224 -8.50 -23.03 -1.66
C LEU A 224 -7.31 -23.20 -0.70
N GLU A 225 -6.10 -23.41 -1.20
CA GLU A 225 -4.88 -23.47 -0.39
C GLU A 225 -4.60 -22.18 0.40
N LEU A 226 -4.69 -21.03 -0.28
CA LEU A 226 -4.45 -19.71 0.31
C LEU A 226 -5.48 -19.42 1.40
N GLU A 227 -6.76 -19.63 1.09
CA GLU A 227 -7.87 -19.33 1.98
C GLU A 227 -7.90 -20.27 3.18
N ARG A 228 -7.60 -21.57 3.00
CA ARG A 228 -7.43 -22.52 4.12
C ARG A 228 -6.31 -22.06 5.05
N ARG A 229 -5.13 -21.75 4.49
CA ARG A 229 -3.98 -21.30 5.28
C ARG A 229 -4.30 -20.01 6.04
N SER A 230 -4.95 -19.05 5.39
CA SER A 230 -5.36 -17.78 5.97
C SER A 230 -6.36 -18.00 7.11
N TYR A 231 -7.42 -18.78 6.86
CA TYR A 231 -8.43 -19.13 7.85
C TYR A 231 -7.80 -19.80 9.08
N GLU A 232 -7.00 -20.86 8.89
CA GLU A 232 -6.44 -21.64 10.00
C GLU A 232 -5.51 -20.80 10.88
N LYS A 233 -4.71 -19.90 10.30
CA LYS A 233 -3.86 -18.99 11.06
C LYS A 233 -4.68 -18.00 11.87
N ASN A 234 -5.66 -17.36 11.24
CA ASN A 234 -6.45 -16.30 11.87
C ASN A 234 -7.41 -16.86 12.93
N ALA A 235 -8.01 -18.03 12.70
CA ALA A 235 -8.91 -18.68 13.63
C ALA A 235 -8.23 -19.13 14.94
N ARG A 236 -6.89 -19.29 14.94
CA ARG A 236 -6.11 -19.61 16.15
C ARG A 236 -5.88 -18.40 17.04
N VAL A 237 -6.03 -17.18 16.52
CA VAL A 237 -5.78 -15.96 17.30
C VAL A 237 -7.04 -15.63 18.12
N PRO A 238 -6.96 -15.57 19.47
CA PRO A 238 -8.13 -15.22 20.28
C PRO A 238 -8.63 -13.80 19.99
N ALA A 239 -9.95 -13.61 20.00
CA ALA A 239 -10.57 -12.31 19.73
C ALA A 239 -10.07 -11.18 20.65
N GLU A 240 -9.74 -11.47 21.92
CA GLU A 240 -9.15 -10.49 22.84
C GLU A 240 -7.76 -10.04 22.37
N LEU A 241 -6.97 -10.96 21.82
CA LEU A 241 -5.62 -10.68 21.35
C LEU A 241 -5.65 -9.87 20.05
N GLU A 242 -6.57 -10.18 19.13
CA GLU A 242 -6.82 -9.36 17.94
C GLU A 242 -7.29 -7.94 18.33
N ALA A 243 -8.23 -7.82 19.28
CA ALA A 243 -8.68 -6.53 19.77
C ALA A 243 -7.53 -5.71 20.39
N ARG A 244 -6.62 -6.37 21.13
CA ARG A 244 -5.42 -5.75 21.69
C ARG A 244 -4.46 -5.30 20.59
N LYS A 245 -4.19 -6.13 19.59
CA LYS A 245 -3.37 -5.79 18.42
C LYS A 245 -3.90 -4.54 17.72
N ALA A 246 -5.19 -4.51 17.38
CA ALA A 246 -5.83 -3.37 16.73
C ALA A 246 -5.77 -2.08 17.59
N SER A 247 -6.02 -2.19 18.90
CA SER A 247 -5.92 -1.05 19.83
C SER A 247 -4.51 -0.47 19.92
N LEU A 248 -3.49 -1.34 19.95
CA LEU A 248 -2.08 -0.94 19.98
C LEU A 248 -1.65 -0.31 18.67
N SER A 249 -2.08 -0.83 17.51
CA SER A 249 -1.76 -0.24 16.21
C SER A 249 -2.15 1.25 16.14
N SER A 250 -3.28 1.63 16.74
CA SER A 250 -3.68 3.05 16.78
C SER A 250 -2.93 3.85 17.83
N SER A 251 -2.99 3.39 19.08
CA SER A 251 -2.46 4.17 20.20
C SER A 251 -0.94 4.33 20.12
N ALA A 252 -0.23 3.31 19.62
CA ALA A 252 1.23 3.32 19.50
C ALA A 252 1.73 4.32 18.48
N TYR A 253 1.04 4.48 17.34
CA TYR A 253 1.46 5.46 16.34
C TYR A 253 1.38 6.90 16.87
N GLY A 254 0.28 7.24 17.56
CA GLY A 254 0.13 8.57 18.15
C GLY A 254 1.14 8.86 19.28
N ALA A 255 1.49 7.84 20.06
CA ALA A 255 2.55 7.92 21.06
C ALA A 255 3.93 8.12 20.40
N TRP A 256 4.22 7.34 19.36
CA TRP A 256 5.46 7.43 18.60
C TRP A 256 5.67 8.79 17.93
N VAL A 257 4.63 9.38 17.30
CA VAL A 257 4.75 10.70 16.66
C VAL A 257 5.20 11.75 17.68
N LYS A 258 4.62 11.74 18.89
CA LYS A 258 4.98 12.67 19.98
C LYS A 258 6.40 12.41 20.47
N ALA A 259 6.71 11.16 20.77
CA ALA A 259 8.03 10.73 21.25
C ALA A 259 9.15 11.09 20.26
N ARG A 260 8.96 10.79 18.97
CA ARG A 260 9.90 11.13 17.89
C ARG A 260 10.11 12.63 17.78
N THR A 261 9.03 13.41 17.80
CA THR A 261 9.11 14.88 17.73
C THR A 261 9.92 15.46 18.88
N ASN A 262 9.78 14.86 20.06
CA ASN A 262 10.46 15.31 21.28
C ASN A 262 11.82 14.63 21.52
N ASN A 263 12.23 13.70 20.66
CA ASN A 263 13.39 12.83 20.87
C ASN A 263 13.37 12.14 22.25
N ASP A 264 12.21 11.61 22.63
CA ASP A 264 11.90 11.07 23.95
C ASP A 264 11.57 9.57 23.85
N PHE A 265 12.61 8.73 23.88
CA PHE A 265 12.45 7.28 23.84
C PHE A 265 11.78 6.72 25.09
N ASP A 266 12.10 7.28 26.25
CA ASP A 266 11.68 6.75 27.55
C ASP A 266 10.15 6.77 27.67
N SER A 267 9.48 7.77 27.11
CA SER A 267 8.00 7.78 27.06
C SER A 267 7.39 6.80 26.07
N PHE A 268 8.13 6.35 25.05
CA PHE A 268 7.67 5.39 24.06
C PHE A 268 8.01 3.93 24.40
N GLU A 269 9.09 3.69 25.16
CA GLU A 269 9.55 2.34 25.51
C GLU A 269 8.44 1.43 26.06
N PRO A 270 7.56 1.86 26.98
CA PRO A 270 6.50 0.98 27.49
C PRO A 270 5.48 0.59 26.42
N VAL A 271 5.16 1.52 25.52
CA VAL A 271 4.23 1.29 24.41
C VAL A 271 4.85 0.34 23.38
N LEU A 272 6.13 0.51 23.08
CA LEU A 272 6.86 -0.38 22.19
C LEU A 272 6.94 -1.80 22.75
N ARG A 273 7.16 -1.94 24.07
CA ARG A 273 7.15 -3.23 24.76
C ARG A 273 5.80 -3.93 24.63
N ASP A 274 4.70 -3.20 24.84
CA ASP A 274 3.35 -3.73 24.64
C ASP A 274 3.12 -4.22 23.20
N CYS A 275 3.66 -3.53 22.19
CA CYS A 275 3.61 -3.96 20.79
C CYS A 275 4.37 -5.27 20.58
N PHE A 276 5.60 -5.39 21.10
CA PHE A 276 6.39 -6.63 21.00
C PHE A 276 5.69 -7.80 21.70
N ASP A 277 5.26 -7.62 22.95
CA ASP A 277 4.60 -8.67 23.72
C ASP A 277 3.29 -9.14 23.06
N THR A 278 2.59 -8.24 22.37
CA THR A 278 1.37 -8.57 21.63
C THR A 278 1.70 -9.30 20.33
N ALA A 279 2.70 -8.84 19.57
CA ALA A 279 3.15 -9.49 18.34
C ALA A 279 3.65 -10.91 18.62
N ASP A 280 4.45 -11.12 19.67
CA ASP A 280 4.93 -12.44 20.08
C ASP A 280 3.76 -13.40 20.37
N LYS A 281 2.76 -12.96 21.15
CA LYS A 281 1.58 -13.78 21.44
C LYS A 281 0.75 -14.10 20.20
N VAL A 282 0.65 -13.17 19.25
CA VAL A 282 -0.07 -13.41 17.98
C VAL A 282 0.68 -14.45 17.16
N ALA A 283 2.00 -14.33 17.04
CA ALA A 283 2.82 -15.32 16.34
C ALA A 283 2.77 -16.69 17.00
N GLU A 284 2.79 -16.75 18.35
CA GLU A 284 2.59 -18.00 19.11
C GLU A 284 1.25 -18.65 18.78
N ALA A 285 0.17 -17.86 18.78
CA ALA A 285 -1.17 -18.35 18.46
C ALA A 285 -1.27 -18.86 17.02
N GLN A 286 -0.81 -18.07 16.03
CA GLN A 286 -0.85 -18.46 14.61
C GLN A 286 -0.03 -19.72 14.33
N ARG A 287 1.16 -19.84 14.94
CA ARG A 287 2.02 -21.02 14.81
C ARG A 287 1.33 -22.28 15.33
N GLY A 288 0.50 -22.15 16.37
CA GLY A 288 -0.10 -23.28 17.07
C GLY A 288 0.97 -24.18 17.68
N ASP A 289 0.77 -25.49 17.60
CA ASP A 289 1.62 -26.50 18.24
C ASP A 289 2.91 -26.83 17.47
N ASP A 290 3.12 -26.23 16.29
CA ASP A 290 4.33 -26.48 15.48
C ASP A 290 5.55 -25.72 16.04
N SER A 291 6.11 -26.26 17.12
CA SER A 291 7.33 -25.74 17.74
C SER A 291 8.59 -25.83 16.85
N SER A 292 8.52 -26.49 15.68
CA SER A 292 9.65 -26.55 14.75
C SER A 292 9.86 -25.23 14.00
N VAL A 293 8.82 -24.38 13.92
CA VAL A 293 8.88 -23.06 13.29
C VAL A 293 9.29 -22.00 14.34
N PRO A 294 10.42 -21.29 14.15
CA PRO A 294 10.77 -20.15 15.00
C PRO A 294 9.72 -19.05 14.91
N LEU A 295 9.43 -18.37 16.04
CA LEU A 295 8.41 -17.30 16.07
C LEU A 295 8.71 -16.18 15.07
N TYR A 296 9.97 -15.81 14.91
CA TYR A 296 10.36 -14.80 13.91
C TYR A 296 10.05 -15.26 12.48
N THR A 297 10.26 -16.54 12.16
CA THR A 297 9.87 -17.10 10.85
C THR A 297 8.36 -17.10 10.66
N GLN A 298 7.59 -17.40 11.71
CA GLN A 298 6.13 -17.28 11.66
C GLN A 298 5.67 -15.83 11.37
N MET A 299 6.30 -14.83 12.00
CA MET A 299 6.01 -13.42 11.73
C MET A 299 6.41 -13.01 10.31
N LEU A 300 7.57 -13.47 9.85
CA LEU A 300 8.08 -13.18 8.51
C LEU A 300 7.16 -13.70 7.40
N ASP A 301 6.52 -14.85 7.64
CA ASP A 301 5.62 -15.53 6.70
C ASP A 301 4.31 -14.75 6.43
N GLU A 302 4.03 -13.68 7.20
CA GLU A 302 2.98 -12.70 6.88
C GLU A 302 3.37 -11.75 5.74
N PHE A 303 4.67 -11.50 5.54
CA PHE A 303 5.18 -10.54 4.56
C PHE A 303 5.78 -11.21 3.33
N GLU A 304 6.45 -12.35 3.55
CA GLU A 304 7.17 -13.09 2.53
C GLU A 304 6.91 -14.59 2.72
N MET A 305 5.82 -15.08 2.12
CA MET A 305 5.34 -16.46 2.31
C MET A 305 6.45 -17.48 1.97
N GLY A 306 6.74 -18.36 2.92
CA GLY A 306 7.75 -19.40 2.80
C GLY A 306 9.20 -18.94 3.02
N MET A 307 9.44 -17.65 3.27
CA MET A 307 10.79 -17.15 3.54
C MET A 307 11.30 -17.62 4.91
N LYS A 308 12.58 -17.97 4.94
CA LYS A 308 13.26 -18.42 6.16
C LYS A 308 14.28 -17.39 6.62
N ALA A 309 14.41 -17.23 7.94
CA ALA A 309 15.40 -16.31 8.53
C ALA A 309 16.83 -16.63 8.07
N GLU A 310 17.17 -17.91 7.94
CA GLU A 310 18.49 -18.35 7.47
C GLU A 310 18.78 -17.89 6.03
N ARG A 311 17.74 -17.88 5.17
CA ARG A 311 17.90 -17.40 3.80
C ARG A 311 18.14 -15.89 3.77
N ILE A 312 17.49 -15.13 4.66
CA ILE A 312 17.74 -13.69 4.81
C ILE A 312 19.19 -13.46 5.26
N ASP A 313 19.67 -14.21 6.25
CA ASP A 313 21.05 -14.10 6.73
C ASP A 313 22.07 -14.36 5.61
N ASP A 314 21.84 -15.38 4.78
CA ASP A 314 22.71 -15.68 3.63
C ASP A 314 22.77 -14.51 2.62
N VAL A 315 21.61 -13.93 2.27
CA VAL A 315 21.53 -12.77 1.37
C VAL A 315 22.25 -11.56 1.97
N PHE A 316 22.02 -11.28 3.25
CA PHE A 316 22.61 -10.13 3.93
C PHE A 316 24.13 -10.26 4.03
N GLU A 317 24.65 -11.46 4.25
CA GLU A 317 26.08 -11.70 4.32
C GLU A 317 26.76 -11.51 2.95
N GLU A 318 26.13 -11.97 1.87
CA GLU A 318 26.62 -11.73 0.50
C GLU A 318 26.64 -10.23 0.17
N ILE A 319 25.53 -9.53 0.44
CA ILE A 319 25.40 -8.09 0.19
C ILE A 319 26.41 -7.30 1.04
N ARG A 320 26.58 -7.65 2.32
CA ARG A 320 27.53 -6.98 3.24
C ARG A 320 28.96 -7.09 2.72
N LYS A 321 29.39 -8.28 2.26
CA LYS A 321 30.73 -8.51 1.71
C LYS A 321 31.04 -7.63 0.52
N ALA A 322 30.05 -7.35 -0.33
CA ALA A 322 30.20 -6.51 -1.51
C ALA A 322 30.05 -5.01 -1.22
N LEU A 323 28.98 -4.61 -0.52
CA LEU A 323 28.62 -3.21 -0.36
C LEU A 323 29.50 -2.48 0.64
N VAL A 324 29.94 -3.10 1.75
CA VAL A 324 30.76 -2.40 2.75
C VAL A 324 32.10 -1.92 2.14
N PRO A 325 32.87 -2.76 1.42
CA PRO A 325 34.08 -2.29 0.74
C PRO A 325 33.80 -1.30 -0.39
N LEU A 326 32.68 -1.44 -1.11
CA LEU A 326 32.32 -0.51 -2.18
C LEU A 326 32.02 0.89 -1.63
N ILE A 327 31.19 0.98 -0.58
CA ILE A 327 30.87 2.24 0.09
C ILE A 327 32.15 2.89 0.62
N ALA A 328 33.04 2.13 1.24
CA ALA A 328 34.32 2.64 1.71
C ALA A 328 35.17 3.24 0.57
N LYS A 329 35.20 2.60 -0.61
CA LYS A 329 35.90 3.12 -1.79
C LYS A 329 35.27 4.39 -2.33
N VAL A 330 33.94 4.44 -2.41
CA VAL A 330 33.21 5.63 -2.89
C VAL A 330 33.42 6.83 -1.96
N LEU A 331 33.36 6.62 -0.64
CA LEU A 331 33.58 7.68 0.34
C LEU A 331 35.03 8.17 0.40
N ALA A 332 36.00 7.31 0.06
CA ALA A 332 37.41 7.67 -0.01
C ALA A 332 37.84 8.26 -1.37
N SER A 333 36.94 8.30 -2.35
CA SER A 333 37.23 8.84 -3.68
C SER A 333 37.34 10.37 -3.65
N ASP A 334 38.31 10.93 -4.37
CA ASP A 334 38.38 12.37 -4.61
C ASP A 334 37.33 12.85 -5.64
N ASP A 335 36.77 11.94 -6.44
CA ASP A 335 35.68 12.21 -7.39
C ASP A 335 34.33 12.22 -6.66
N GLN A 336 33.95 13.39 -6.14
CA GLN A 336 32.69 13.62 -5.45
C GLN A 336 31.76 14.47 -6.32
N PRO A 337 30.61 13.93 -6.78
CA PRO A 337 29.67 14.69 -7.59
C PRO A 337 29.03 15.83 -6.78
N SER A 338 28.85 16.99 -7.40
CA SER A 338 28.09 18.10 -6.79
C SER A 338 26.61 17.73 -6.66
N THR A 339 26.01 18.12 -5.54
CA THR A 339 24.57 18.02 -5.28
C THR A 339 23.85 19.36 -5.43
N ASP A 340 24.53 20.41 -5.93
CA ASP A 340 23.98 21.77 -6.00
C ASP A 340 22.70 21.81 -6.83
N ALA A 341 22.66 21.07 -7.94
CA ALA A 341 21.51 20.98 -8.83
C ALA A 341 20.26 20.33 -8.18
N LEU A 342 20.38 19.71 -7.00
CA LEU A 342 19.25 19.11 -6.29
C LEU A 342 18.51 20.11 -5.41
N ASN A 343 19.13 21.23 -5.06
CA ASN A 343 18.63 22.20 -4.09
C ASN A 343 18.42 23.57 -4.75
N GLY A 344 17.46 24.34 -4.27
CA GLY A 344 17.07 25.60 -4.91
C GLY A 344 15.63 25.97 -4.57
N HIS A 345 15.00 26.82 -5.38
CA HIS A 345 13.57 27.11 -5.24
C HIS A 345 12.78 26.46 -6.38
N PHE A 346 11.96 25.48 -6.04
CA PHE A 346 11.17 24.69 -6.98
C PHE A 346 9.69 24.78 -6.63
N PRO A 347 8.88 25.59 -7.35
CA PRO A 347 7.46 25.75 -7.03
C PRO A 347 6.71 24.41 -6.99
N LEU A 348 5.95 24.16 -5.92
CA LEU A 348 5.22 22.90 -5.74
C LEU A 348 4.30 22.55 -6.92
N PRO A 349 3.50 23.48 -7.49
CA PRO A 349 2.65 23.16 -8.64
C PRO A 349 3.42 22.67 -9.86
N SER A 350 4.65 23.18 -10.06
CA SER A 350 5.53 22.73 -11.14
C SER A 350 6.06 21.33 -10.88
N GLN A 351 6.44 21.01 -9.64
CA GLN A 351 6.88 19.66 -9.25
C GLN A 351 5.75 18.64 -9.37
N GLU A 352 4.56 18.96 -8.86
CA GLU A 352 3.39 18.08 -8.93
C GLU A 352 3.03 17.73 -10.37
N LYS A 353 3.01 18.75 -11.25
CA LYS A 353 2.75 18.55 -12.68
C LYS A 353 3.85 17.70 -13.33
N LEU A 354 5.12 18.06 -13.13
CA LEU A 354 6.25 17.36 -13.73
C LEU A 354 6.29 15.89 -13.31
N ASN A 355 6.09 15.61 -12.02
CA ASN A 355 6.17 14.25 -11.50
C ASN A 355 5.00 13.40 -11.97
N ARG A 356 3.80 13.97 -12.09
CA ARG A 356 2.66 13.32 -12.76
C ARG A 356 3.00 12.99 -14.22
N ASP A 357 3.47 13.97 -14.99
CA ASP A 357 3.83 13.78 -16.39
C ASP A 357 4.90 12.68 -16.56
N ILE A 358 5.89 12.64 -15.67
CA ILE A 358 6.94 11.61 -15.68
C ILE A 358 6.37 10.23 -15.38
N VAL A 359 5.65 10.06 -14.27
CA VAL A 359 5.19 8.72 -13.86
C VAL A 359 4.15 8.15 -14.83
N THR A 360 3.29 9.00 -15.39
CA THR A 360 2.35 8.60 -16.45
C THR A 360 3.10 8.21 -17.73
N SER A 361 4.19 8.91 -18.07
CA SER A 361 5.04 8.50 -19.20
C SER A 361 5.77 7.18 -18.98
N LEU A 362 5.99 6.78 -17.72
CA LEU A 362 6.60 5.48 -17.39
C LEU A 362 5.60 4.32 -17.49
N GLY A 363 4.31 4.60 -17.33
CA GLY A 363 3.24 3.60 -17.49
C GLY A 363 2.14 3.65 -16.44
N PHE A 364 2.23 4.52 -15.42
CA PHE A 364 1.14 4.69 -14.46
C PHE A 364 -0.12 5.23 -15.14
N ASP A 365 -1.21 4.49 -15.07
CA ASP A 365 -2.48 4.88 -15.67
C ASP A 365 -3.26 5.79 -14.71
N ASP A 366 -3.29 7.08 -15.00
CA ASP A 366 -3.99 8.09 -14.18
C ASP A 366 -5.50 8.13 -14.43
N SER A 367 -6.03 7.30 -15.32
CA SER A 367 -7.47 7.04 -15.44
C SER A 367 -7.96 5.97 -14.45
N HIS A 368 -7.05 5.09 -14.00
CA HIS A 368 -7.28 4.05 -12.99
C HIS A 368 -6.53 4.36 -11.67
N GLY A 369 -6.28 5.64 -11.42
CA GLY A 369 -5.50 6.05 -10.27
C GLY A 369 -5.40 7.55 -10.09
N ARG A 370 -4.75 7.99 -9.02
CA ARG A 370 -4.42 9.40 -8.81
C ARG A 370 -3.18 9.57 -7.94
N ILE A 371 -2.64 10.78 -8.00
CA ILE A 371 -1.47 11.23 -7.25
C ILE A 371 -1.89 12.37 -6.34
N ASP A 372 -1.62 12.23 -5.05
CA ASP A 372 -1.92 13.23 -4.02
C ASP A 372 -0.71 13.47 -3.10
N VAL A 373 -0.85 14.41 -2.17
CA VAL A 373 0.22 14.76 -1.22
C VAL A 373 -0.07 14.16 0.15
N SER A 374 0.94 13.55 0.75
CA SER A 374 0.89 13.02 2.11
C SER A 374 2.19 13.33 2.87
N VAL A 375 2.20 13.09 4.18
CA VAL A 375 3.40 13.28 5.02
C VAL A 375 4.48 12.23 4.70
N HIS A 376 4.04 11.02 4.35
CA HIS A 376 4.87 9.88 4.00
C HIS A 376 4.29 9.26 2.73
N PRO A 377 5.03 9.30 1.59
CA PRO A 377 4.61 8.64 0.36
C PRO A 377 4.23 7.18 0.58
N PHE A 378 3.20 6.75 -0.13
CA PHE A 378 2.69 5.37 -0.13
C PHE A 378 1.81 5.12 -1.36
N THR A 379 1.70 3.86 -1.75
CA THR A 379 0.71 3.33 -2.68
C THR A 379 -0.38 2.57 -1.93
N THR A 380 -1.62 2.69 -2.41
CA THR A 380 -2.75 1.89 -1.96
C THR A 380 -3.59 1.46 -3.16
N SER A 381 -4.04 0.23 -3.14
CA SER A 381 -4.94 -0.35 -4.15
C SER A 381 -6.32 -0.57 -3.53
N PHE A 382 -7.39 -0.25 -4.28
CA PHE A 382 -8.77 -0.64 -3.94
C PHE A 382 -9.37 -1.59 -4.97
N SER A 383 -8.68 -1.74 -6.10
CA SER A 383 -8.84 -2.68 -7.19
C SER A 383 -7.76 -2.31 -8.23
N PRO A 384 -7.47 -3.15 -9.23
CA PRO A 384 -6.60 -2.76 -10.34
C PRO A 384 -7.08 -1.48 -11.07
N ALA A 385 -8.37 -1.14 -10.96
CA ALA A 385 -9.00 0.03 -11.56
C ALA A 385 -8.97 1.31 -10.70
N ASP A 386 -8.56 1.25 -9.42
CA ASP A 386 -8.38 2.42 -8.56
C ASP A 386 -7.16 2.20 -7.65
N VAL A 387 -5.98 2.56 -8.19
CA VAL A 387 -4.70 2.49 -7.50
C VAL A 387 -4.17 3.90 -7.29
N ARG A 388 -3.99 4.30 -6.03
CA ARG A 388 -3.60 5.66 -5.67
C ARG A 388 -2.22 5.69 -5.07
N ILE A 389 -1.46 6.69 -5.49
CA ILE A 389 -0.14 6.97 -4.95
C ILE A 389 -0.14 8.33 -4.27
N THR A 390 0.75 8.49 -3.30
CA THR A 390 1.01 9.78 -2.69
C THR A 390 2.48 10.15 -2.81
N SER A 391 2.77 11.44 -2.85
CA SER A 391 4.13 11.96 -2.83
C SER A 391 4.26 13.07 -1.81
N ARG A 392 5.50 13.53 -1.63
CA ARG A 392 5.84 14.63 -0.77
C ARG A 392 6.82 15.54 -1.49
N PHE A 393 6.51 16.82 -1.48
CA PHE A 393 7.28 17.85 -2.18
C PHE A 393 7.83 18.86 -1.18
N SER A 394 8.91 19.54 -1.58
CA SER A 394 9.55 20.61 -0.82
C SER A 394 9.85 21.76 -1.77
N GLU A 395 9.64 23.02 -1.38
CA GLU A 395 10.05 24.13 -2.24
C GLU A 395 11.58 24.27 -2.35
N ASP A 396 12.33 23.64 -1.43
CA ASP A 396 13.78 23.78 -1.31
C ASP A 396 14.58 22.75 -2.15
N GLU A 397 13.91 21.72 -2.67
CA GLU A 397 14.51 20.63 -3.47
C GLU A 397 13.45 19.94 -4.33
N TRP A 398 13.84 19.32 -5.45
CA TRP A 398 12.90 18.65 -6.37
C TRP A 398 13.02 17.13 -6.40
N TYR A 399 14.16 16.59 -5.95
CA TYR A 399 14.55 15.22 -6.24
C TYR A 399 13.79 14.20 -5.39
N GLN A 400 13.57 14.47 -4.09
CA GLN A 400 12.87 13.52 -3.22
C GLN A 400 11.42 13.33 -3.67
N GLY A 401 10.75 14.40 -4.09
CA GLY A 401 9.40 14.31 -4.65
C GLY A 401 9.38 13.44 -5.90
N LEU A 402 10.37 13.58 -6.80
CA LEU A 402 10.45 12.75 -8.01
C LEU A 402 10.74 11.28 -7.68
N ALA A 403 11.76 11.02 -6.86
CA ALA A 403 12.15 9.67 -6.48
C ALA A 403 11.00 8.96 -5.77
N GLY A 404 10.31 9.65 -4.85
CA GLY A 404 9.11 9.15 -4.18
C GLY A 404 7.98 8.84 -5.16
N THR A 405 7.63 9.77 -6.06
CA THR A 405 6.57 9.52 -7.05
C THR A 405 6.89 8.35 -7.97
N VAL A 406 8.14 8.19 -8.42
CA VAL A 406 8.54 7.06 -9.26
C VAL A 406 8.54 5.74 -8.48
N HIS A 407 8.97 5.77 -7.20
CA HIS A 407 8.93 4.61 -6.31
C HIS A 407 7.48 4.12 -6.11
N GLU A 408 6.59 5.00 -5.66
CA GLU A 408 5.18 4.66 -5.46
C GLU A 408 4.50 4.31 -6.80
N GLY A 409 4.86 4.97 -7.89
CA GLY A 409 4.40 4.64 -9.23
C GLY A 409 4.79 3.23 -9.66
N GLY A 410 5.96 2.74 -9.24
CA GLY A 410 6.39 1.36 -9.50
C GLY A 410 5.53 0.32 -8.78
N HIS A 411 5.15 0.58 -7.53
CA HIS A 411 4.13 -0.21 -6.84
C HIS A 411 2.79 -0.16 -7.58
N ALA A 412 2.35 1.04 -7.96
CA ALA A 412 1.04 1.20 -8.57
C ALA A 412 0.92 0.53 -9.94
N MET A 413 1.97 0.57 -10.76
CA MET A 413 1.98 -0.13 -12.04
C MET A 413 1.92 -1.66 -11.87
N TYR A 414 2.45 -2.20 -10.77
CA TYR A 414 2.27 -3.61 -10.44
C TYR A 414 0.80 -3.91 -10.13
N GLU A 415 0.22 -3.16 -9.18
CA GLU A 415 -1.18 -3.29 -8.77
C GLU A 415 -2.17 -3.12 -9.93
N GLN A 416 -1.94 -2.15 -10.83
CA GLN A 416 -2.77 -1.92 -12.03
C GLN A 416 -2.70 -3.05 -13.06
N SER A 417 -1.70 -3.94 -12.94
CA SER A 417 -1.50 -5.07 -13.86
C SER A 417 -1.98 -6.41 -13.28
N LEU A 418 -2.52 -6.43 -12.06
CA LEU A 418 -3.08 -7.62 -11.43
C LEU A 418 -4.45 -7.98 -12.01
N GLY A 419 -4.89 -9.22 -11.78
CA GLY A 419 -6.25 -9.65 -12.13
C GLY A 419 -7.32 -8.97 -11.27
N ASP A 420 -8.59 -9.08 -11.68
CA ASP A 420 -9.72 -8.36 -11.09
C ASP A 420 -10.79 -9.28 -10.48
N SER A 421 -10.44 -10.51 -10.09
CA SER A 421 -11.39 -11.46 -9.51
C SER A 421 -11.88 -11.09 -8.10
N ASP A 422 -11.24 -10.11 -7.46
CA ASP A 422 -11.39 -9.73 -6.05
C ASP A 422 -11.05 -10.86 -5.05
N LEU A 423 -10.23 -11.82 -5.46
CA LEU A 423 -9.74 -12.93 -4.64
C LEU A 423 -8.24 -12.78 -4.33
N GLU A 424 -7.75 -13.46 -3.29
CA GLU A 424 -6.34 -13.34 -2.84
C GLU A 424 -5.33 -13.74 -3.92
N ILE A 425 -5.71 -14.59 -4.88
CA ILE A 425 -4.85 -15.01 -6.00
C ILE A 425 -4.42 -13.83 -6.90
N ASP A 426 -5.25 -12.80 -6.99
CA ASP A 426 -4.98 -11.58 -7.76
C ASP A 426 -4.32 -10.48 -6.91
N GLY A 427 -3.95 -10.78 -5.66
CA GLY A 427 -3.12 -9.89 -4.85
C GLY A 427 -1.66 -9.88 -5.29
N TYR A 428 -0.90 -8.87 -4.86
CA TYR A 428 0.55 -8.90 -5.04
C TYR A 428 1.15 -10.11 -4.32
N LEU A 429 2.17 -10.73 -4.92
CA LEU A 429 2.71 -12.01 -4.46
C LEU A 429 3.30 -11.97 -3.04
N SER A 430 4.08 -10.93 -2.76
CA SER A 430 4.74 -10.70 -1.47
C SER A 430 5.23 -9.27 -1.34
N MET A 431 5.59 -8.84 -0.13
CA MET A 431 6.21 -7.52 0.07
C MET A 431 7.53 -7.37 -0.70
N GLY A 432 8.34 -8.43 -0.77
CA GLY A 432 9.58 -8.44 -1.54
C GLY A 432 9.32 -8.29 -3.04
N ALA A 433 8.31 -8.98 -3.58
CA ALA A 433 7.91 -8.82 -4.97
C ALA A 433 7.39 -7.40 -5.24
N HIS A 434 6.55 -6.87 -4.35
CA HIS A 434 5.99 -5.53 -4.46
C HIS A 434 7.09 -4.44 -4.42
N GLU A 435 8.04 -4.55 -3.48
CA GLU A 435 9.21 -3.67 -3.36
C GLU A 435 10.21 -3.83 -4.52
N SER A 436 10.27 -5.01 -5.13
CA SER A 436 11.10 -5.21 -6.33
C SER A 436 10.63 -4.31 -7.48
N GLN A 437 9.32 -4.08 -7.62
CA GLN A 437 8.77 -3.24 -8.68
C GLN A 437 9.04 -1.76 -8.39
N SER A 438 8.82 -1.28 -7.17
CA SER A 438 9.14 0.11 -6.80
C SER A 438 10.63 0.42 -6.98
N LEU A 439 11.53 -0.46 -6.50
CA LEU A 439 12.98 -0.28 -6.65
C LEU A 439 13.47 -0.49 -8.09
N PHE A 440 12.79 -1.31 -8.90
CA PHE A 440 13.10 -1.39 -10.32
C PHE A 440 12.90 -0.04 -11.00
N TRP A 441 11.73 0.59 -10.81
CA TRP A 441 11.45 1.89 -11.40
C TRP A 441 12.28 3.02 -10.78
N GLU A 442 12.40 3.09 -9.46
CA GLU A 442 13.16 4.15 -8.77
C GLU A 442 14.66 4.04 -9.05
N ARG A 443 15.25 2.86 -8.86
CA ARG A 443 16.71 2.67 -8.83
C ARG A 443 17.27 2.19 -10.17
N HIS A 444 16.64 1.19 -10.79
CA HIS A 444 17.18 0.65 -12.05
C HIS A 444 16.85 1.55 -13.24
N VAL A 445 15.63 2.08 -13.31
CA VAL A 445 15.22 3.02 -14.36
C VAL A 445 15.59 4.46 -13.97
N GLY A 446 15.10 4.96 -12.83
CA GLY A 446 15.20 6.37 -12.41
C GLY A 446 16.62 6.88 -12.14
N LEU A 447 17.58 6.01 -11.83
CA LEU A 447 19.00 6.39 -11.70
C LEU A 447 19.82 6.09 -12.95
N SER A 448 19.21 5.57 -14.01
CA SER A 448 19.93 5.21 -15.23
C SER A 448 20.28 6.43 -16.08
N ARG A 449 21.41 6.36 -16.79
CA ARG A 449 21.80 7.40 -17.75
C ARG A 449 20.76 7.61 -18.87
N PRO A 450 20.13 6.57 -19.45
CA PRO A 450 19.06 6.75 -20.44
C PRO A 450 17.87 7.54 -19.90
N PHE A 451 17.42 7.24 -18.67
CA PHE A 451 16.33 8.00 -18.03
C PHE A 451 16.69 9.48 -17.93
N TRP A 452 17.88 9.83 -17.45
CA TRP A 452 18.28 11.24 -17.32
C TRP A 452 18.48 11.96 -18.65
N ARG A 453 18.84 11.26 -19.74
CA ARG A 453 18.83 11.86 -21.08
C ARG A 453 17.44 12.29 -21.52
N TRP A 454 16.41 11.56 -21.09
CA TRP A 454 15.00 11.84 -21.39
C TRP A 454 14.35 12.81 -20.39
N ALA A 455 14.63 12.67 -19.09
CA ALA A 455 14.01 13.45 -18.02
C ALA A 455 14.62 14.85 -17.88
N ALA A 456 15.95 15.01 -18.00
CA ALA A 456 16.61 16.29 -17.77
C ALA A 456 16.09 17.46 -18.63
N PRO A 457 15.73 17.28 -19.93
CA PRO A 457 15.03 18.32 -20.70
C PRO A 457 13.71 18.77 -20.07
N LYS A 458 12.90 17.85 -19.51
CA LYS A 458 11.61 18.16 -18.87
C LYS A 458 11.80 18.95 -17.57
N LEU A 459 12.85 18.62 -16.80
CA LEU A 459 13.23 19.41 -15.63
C LEU A 459 13.59 20.85 -15.98
N ARG A 460 14.40 21.04 -17.04
CA ARG A 460 14.76 22.39 -17.51
C ARG A 460 13.56 23.17 -18.01
N GLU A 461 12.59 22.51 -18.64
CA GLU A 461 11.33 23.14 -19.05
C GLU A 461 10.49 23.57 -17.84
N ALA A 462 10.39 22.72 -16.81
CA ALA A 462 9.58 22.98 -15.62
C ALA A 462 10.16 24.05 -14.69
N PHE A 463 11.49 24.14 -14.58
CA PHE A 463 12.18 24.97 -13.58
C PHE A 463 13.11 26.04 -14.18
N GLY A 464 13.36 26.02 -15.48
CA GLY A 464 14.32 26.91 -16.15
C GLY A 464 15.76 26.37 -16.18
N ASN A 465 16.70 27.19 -16.66
CA ASN A 465 18.13 26.83 -16.80
C ASN A 465 18.96 27.10 -15.53
N GLY A 466 18.33 27.09 -14.36
CA GLY A 466 18.98 27.34 -13.06
C GLY A 466 19.82 26.18 -12.58
#